data_AF-A0A2X1PRC4-F1
#
_entry.id   AF-A0A2X1PRC4-F1
#
_cell.length_a   1.000
_cell.length_b   1.000
_cell.length_c   1.000
_cell.angle_alpha   90.00
_cell.angle_beta   90.00
_cell.angle_gamma   90.00
#
_symmetry.space_group_name_H-M   'P 1'
#
loop_
_entity.id
_entity.type
_entity.pdbx_description
1 polymer ?
#
loop_
_entity_poly.entity_id
_entity_poly.type
_entity_poly.pdbx_seq_one_letter_code
_entity_poly.pdbx_strand_id
1 'polypeptide(L)' 'MFRGATAVNLDSKGRVAIPTRYRAEILEKNQGQMVCTVDIRQPCLLLYPLMNGEKIEQKTSRTF' A
#
# COMPACT_ATOMS: atom_id res chain seq x y z
N MET A 1 -3.67 -2.45 12.26
CA MET A 1 -4.48 -1.39 11.61
C MET A 1 -3.56 -0.20 11.29
N PHE A 2 -3.46 0.21 10.02
CA PHE A 2 -2.67 1.38 9.63
C PHE A 2 -3.41 2.67 10.00
N ARG A 3 -2.94 3.39 11.03
CA ARG A 3 -3.51 4.67 11.46
C ARG A 3 -2.42 5.66 11.87
N GLY A 4 -2.72 6.94 11.66
CA GLY A 4 -1.84 8.06 12.00
C GLY A 4 -0.96 8.51 10.85
N ALA A 5 -0.35 9.69 11.01
CA ALA A 5 0.64 10.23 10.09
C ALA A 5 2.05 9.92 10.62
N THR A 6 2.98 9.60 9.74
CA THR A 6 4.39 9.42 10.09
C THR A 6 5.22 10.01 8.98
N ALA A 7 6.08 10.98 9.32
CA ALA A 7 7.04 11.51 8.37
C ALA A 7 8.06 10.42 8.03
N VAL A 8 8.30 10.22 6.74
CA VAL A 8 9.31 9.30 6.22
C VAL A 8 10.15 10.03 5.19
N ASN A 9 11.44 9.70 5.15
CA ASN A 9 12.36 10.26 4.16
C ASN A 9 12.48 9.28 2.98
N LEU A 10 12.68 9.85 1.80
CA LEU A 10 13.13 9.13 0.61
C LEU A 10 14.65 9.15 0.57
N ASP A 11 15.25 8.01 0.27
CA ASP A 11 16.68 8.00 -0.06
C ASP A 11 16.91 8.48 -1.50
N SER A 12 18.20 8.58 -1.89
CA SER A 12 18.62 9.01 -3.23
C SER A 12 18.14 8.11 -4.38
N LYS A 13 17.57 6.93 -4.06
CA LYS A 13 17.02 5.98 -5.03
C LYS A 13 15.49 5.94 -4.99
N GLY A 14 14.86 6.85 -4.26
CA GLY A 14 13.41 6.89 -4.11
C GLY A 14 12.83 5.76 -3.26
N ARG A 15 13.63 5.11 -2.40
CA ARG A 15 13.15 4.07 -1.48
C ARG A 15 12.64 4.70 -0.19
N VAL A 16 11.56 4.14 0.34
CA VAL A 16 11.02 4.48 1.67
C VAL A 16 11.24 3.30 2.60
N ALA A 17 11.83 3.57 3.76
CA ALA A 17 11.90 2.57 4.83
C ALA A 17 10.53 2.47 5.51
N ILE A 18 9.92 1.28 5.48
CA ILE A 18 8.66 1.02 6.21
C ILE A 18 8.92 1.16 7.72
N PRO A 19 8.15 1.98 8.46
CA PRO A 19 8.29 2.11 9.90
C PRO A 19 8.13 0.77 10.63
N THR A 20 8.97 0.51 11.63
CA THR A 20 9.06 -0.79 12.33
C THR A 20 7.71 -1.29 12.85
N ARG A 21 6.87 -0.38 13.38
CA ARG A 21 5.52 -0.66 13.89
C ARG A 21 4.57 -1.33 12.89
N TYR A 22 4.84 -1.21 11.59
CA TYR A 22 4.00 -1.76 10.53
C TYR A 22 4.57 -3.03 9.90
N ARG A 23 5.84 -3.34 10.13
CA ARG A 23 6.53 -4.44 9.41
C ARG A 23 5.92 -5.80 9.70
N ALA A 24 5.60 -6.10 10.96
CA ALA A 24 4.99 -7.37 11.34
C ALA A 24 3.63 -7.57 10.66
N GLU A 25 2.73 -6.58 10.76
CA GLU A 25 1.40 -6.65 10.13
C GLU A 25 1.48 -6.71 8.59
N ILE A 26 2.47 -6.09 7.96
CA ILE A 26 2.71 -6.18 6.52
C ILE A 26 3.24 -7.56 6.14
N LEU A 27 4.19 -8.12 6.88
CA LEU A 27 4.75 -9.44 6.62
C LEU A 27 3.69 -10.55 6.77
N GLU A 28 2.83 -10.44 7.77
CA GLU A 28 1.67 -11.33 7.95
C GLU A 28 0.70 -11.27 6.76
N LYS A 29 0.62 -10.11 6.08
CA LYS A 29 -0.24 -9.91 4.92
C LYS A 29 0.52 -10.17 3.63
N ASN A 30 0.33 -11.36 3.06
CA ASN A 30 0.86 -11.73 1.74
C ASN A 30 2.39 -11.63 1.68
N GLN A 31 3.06 -12.07 2.75
CA GLN A 31 4.53 -12.13 2.83
C GLN A 31 5.20 -10.77 2.60
N GLY A 32 4.49 -9.67 2.91
CA GLY A 32 4.99 -8.31 2.70
C GLY A 32 4.92 -7.81 1.26
N GLN A 33 4.21 -8.51 0.36
CA GLN A 33 3.92 -8.00 -0.96
C GLN A 33 2.93 -6.84 -0.89
N MET A 34 3.28 -5.73 -1.53
CA MET A 34 2.52 -4.49 -1.53
C MET A 34 2.27 -4.01 -2.96
N VAL A 35 1.17 -3.29 -3.15
CA VAL A 35 0.84 -2.59 -4.38
C VAL A 35 0.92 -1.09 -4.12
N CYS A 36 1.59 -0.38 -5.02
CA CYS A 36 1.70 1.07 -5.01
C CYS A 36 0.96 1.64 -6.22
N THR A 37 0.01 2.56 -6.00
CA THR A 37 -0.73 3.25 -7.06
C THR A 37 -0.70 4.77 -6.86
N VAL A 38 -1.09 5.51 -7.89
CA VAL A 38 -1.36 6.95 -7.79
C VAL A 38 -2.82 7.16 -7.37
N ASP A 39 -3.06 8.13 -6.49
CA ASP A 39 -4.41 8.57 -6.17
C ASP A 39 -4.96 9.46 -7.30
N ILE A 40 -6.22 9.28 -7.68
CA ILE A 40 -6.86 10.02 -8.79
C ILE A 40 -7.45 11.37 -8.36
N ARG A 41 -7.55 11.62 -7.04
CA ARG A 41 -8.15 12.81 -6.43
C ARG A 41 -7.11 13.76 -5.88
N GLN A 42 -5.96 13.24 -5.44
CA GLN A 42 -4.90 13.99 -4.78
C GLN A 42 -3.53 13.60 -5.34
N PRO A 43 -2.54 14.52 -5.35
CA PRO A 43 -1.18 14.23 -5.80
C PRO A 43 -0.43 13.42 -4.73
N CYS A 44 -0.81 12.16 -4.53
CA CYS A 44 -0.17 11.26 -3.57
C CYS A 44 -0.12 9.82 -4.07
N LEU A 45 0.72 9.02 -3.41
CA LEU A 45 0.81 7.58 -3.64
C LEU A 45 -0.01 6.84 -2.59
N LEU A 46 -0.71 5.81 -3.05
CA LEU A 46 -1.41 4.85 -2.21
C LEU A 46 -0.59 3.57 -2.14
N LEU A 47 -0.42 3.03 -0.93
CA LEU A 47 0.30 1.79 -0.69
C LEU A 47 -0.57 0.85 0.14
N TYR A 48 -0.84 -0.35 -0.37
CA TYR A 48 -1.67 -1.35 0.30
C TYR A 48 -1.15 -2.77 0.08
N PRO A 49 -1.40 -3.72 1.02
CA PRO A 49 -1.00 -5.11 0.83
C PRO A 49 -1.63 -5.70 -0.42
N LEU A 50 -0.87 -6.50 -1.17
CA LEU A 50 -1.38 -7.23 -2.31
C LEU A 50 -2.50 -8.16 -1.85
N MET A 51 -3.75 -7.89 -2.21
CA MET A 51 -4.83 -8.81 -1.86
C MET A 51 -4.74 -10.04 -2.77
N ASN A 52 -4.62 -11.25 -2.22
CA ASN A 52 -4.67 -12.48 -3.02
C ASN A 52 -5.89 -12.42 -3.95
N GLY A 53 -5.62 -12.56 -5.25
CA GLY A 53 -6.51 -12.19 -6.35
C GLY A 53 -7.74 -13.07 -6.56
N GLU A 54 -8.46 -13.45 -5.50
CA GLU A 54 -9.74 -14.18 -5.63
C GLU A 54 -10.98 -13.27 -5.58
N LYS A 55 -10.80 -11.93 -5.44
CA LYS A 55 -11.92 -10.97 -5.39
C LYS A 55 -11.74 -9.69 -6.22
N ILE A 56 -10.74 -9.61 -7.09
CA ILE A 56 -10.48 -8.39 -7.87
C ILE A 56 -11.44 -8.26 -9.07
N GLU A 57 -12.00 -9.35 -9.59
CA GLU A 57 -12.95 -9.27 -10.73
C GLU A 57 -14.35 -8.75 -10.36
N GLN A 58 -14.76 -8.78 -9.09
CA GLN A 58 -16.14 -8.39 -8.71
C GLN A 58 -16.32 -6.90 -8.38
N LYS A 59 -15.27 -6.08 -8.35
CA LYS A 59 -15.40 -4.66 -8.00
C LYS A 59 -15.15 -3.67 -9.14
N THR A 60 -14.71 -4.15 -10.31
CA THR A 60 -14.50 -3.35 -11.53
C THR A 60 -15.59 -3.60 -12.59
N SER A 61 -16.78 -4.07 -12.18
CA SER A 61 -17.95 -4.24 -13.06
C SER A 61 -19.10 -3.28 -12.75
N ARG A 62 -18.88 -2.28 -11.89
CA ARG A 62 -19.80 -1.15 -11.73
C ARG A 62 -19.03 0.15 -11.89
N THR A 63 -19.32 0.81 -13.01
CA THR A 63 -18.86 2.14 -13.43
C THR A 63 -17.52 2.14 -14.16
N PHE A 64 -17.57 1.63 -15.40
CA PHE A 64 -16.96 2.33 -16.53
C PHE A 64 -17.84 3.54 -16.87
#